data_AF-A0A1Y6CID2-F1
#
_entry.id   AF-A0A1Y6CID2-F1
#
_cell.length_a   1.000
_cell.length_b   1.000
_cell.length_c   1.000
_cell.angle_alpha   90.00
_cell.angle_beta   90.00
_cell.angle_gamma   90.00
#
_symmetry.space_group_name_H-M   'P 1'
#
loop_
_entity.id
_entity.type
_entity.pdbx_description
1 polymer ?
#
loop_
_entity_poly.entity_id
_entity_poly.type
_entity_poly.pdbx_seq_one_letter_code
_entity_poly.pdbx_strand_id
1 'polypeptide(L)'
;MTLQHQRMLVLIILLLPLALLINLGEHHLFVHTDEPRRALVSLEMMLSGKYMTPTLNGIYYLNKPALYSWWVAFFYWLGGDFSEWNLRLSTIAALTCYLGLAYRFVRLQTGSAIAIITTLALATNARTLYYDSFLGMIDFPFSFFAFMSMAAIFHYGEKDRDLKGYFIAYSLAAVAFLIKGLPGAAYVGITMLVYHMALKRRYGFLWSKHHILGASVFLLILAVYYGFFFLINDVSPELMFQTILSESTKRTVVRFGLGQTLLHIAYFPIDMFINFLPWNLPILLLAYKPIRDAIWQKSFFRFCIITFLANVSVYWTSPEVTPRYLHSLAPFFFAVSTGCLMEAYRLQVRGLGWLSRVMIGLGTILVVAMVAVPLFEQGRNAPEGILWAPLLYGGASGILLYGFFRQPGPEKYLYFAALLLVGRVCYSHLMLPSRAYDRQHFKDQAIALGSLTQGSPLYLYDGTWLQDGSTFYISRERQEILAPTNKICQQCYLIVYDHHLVEKPDWHSITTIETLFQDKPLHLVWTGSNTPPHQLGEIR
;
A
#
# COMPACT_ATOMS: atom_id res chain seq x y z
N MET A 1 -11.56 18.03 -27.03
CA MET A 1 -12.19 18.05 -25.68
C MET A 1 -13.04 19.30 -25.59
N THR A 2 -14.26 19.23 -25.09
CA THR A 2 -15.09 20.42 -24.87
C THR A 2 -14.56 21.24 -23.69
N LEU A 3 -14.91 22.53 -23.62
CA LEU A 3 -14.55 23.40 -22.49
C LEU A 3 -15.06 22.84 -21.15
N GLN A 4 -16.23 22.20 -21.16
CA GLN A 4 -16.80 21.56 -19.97
C GLN A 4 -15.94 20.40 -19.47
N HIS A 5 -15.40 19.57 -20.37
CA HIS A 5 -14.49 18.48 -19.98
C HIS A 5 -13.17 19.01 -19.44
N GLN A 6 -12.65 20.11 -19.99
CA GLN A 6 -11.44 20.75 -19.46
C GLN A 6 -11.65 21.26 -18.04
N ARG A 7 -12.78 21.95 -17.78
CA ARG A 7 -13.15 22.39 -16.43
C ARG A 7 -13.26 21.23 -15.45
N MET A 8 -13.82 20.09 -15.87
CA MET A 8 -13.91 18.89 -15.02
C MET A 8 -12.54 18.31 -14.69
N LEU A 9 -11.60 18.27 -15.65
CA LEU A 9 -10.23 17.83 -15.37
C LEU A 9 -9.52 18.78 -14.39
N VAL A 10 -9.70 20.10 -14.55
CA VAL A 10 -9.16 21.07 -13.59
C VAL A 10 -9.72 20.82 -12.19
N LEU A 11 -11.04 20.62 -12.07
CA LEU A 11 -11.66 20.27 -10.79
C LEU A 11 -11.05 18.98 -10.19
N ILE A 12 -10.86 17.94 -10.98
CA ILE A 12 -10.24 16.68 -10.53
C ILE A 12 -8.79 16.90 -10.08
N ILE A 13 -8.02 17.69 -10.81
CA ILE A 13 -6.63 18.03 -10.45
C ILE A 13 -6.58 18.78 -9.12
N LEU A 14 -7.56 19.62 -8.82
CA LEU A 14 -7.68 20.33 -7.55
C LEU A 14 -8.19 19.41 -6.41
N LEU A 15 -9.14 18.53 -6.69
CA LEU A 15 -9.71 17.61 -5.70
C LEU A 15 -8.75 16.50 -5.29
N LEU A 16 -7.88 16.03 -6.20
CA LEU A 16 -6.98 14.92 -5.93
C LEU A 16 -6.02 15.17 -4.75
N PRO A 17 -5.26 16.28 -4.68
CA PRO A 17 -4.42 16.55 -3.51
C PRO A 17 -5.25 16.72 -2.23
N LEU A 18 -6.42 17.35 -2.30
CA LEU A 18 -7.31 17.47 -1.14
C LEU A 18 -7.76 16.09 -0.62
N ALA A 19 -8.12 15.19 -1.52
CA ALA A 19 -8.54 13.83 -1.21
C ALA A 19 -7.42 12.98 -0.58
N LEU A 20 -6.16 13.28 -0.91
CA LEU A 20 -4.99 12.51 -0.51
C LEU A 20 -4.24 13.08 0.70
N LEU A 21 -4.32 14.39 0.96
CA LEU A 21 -3.51 15.06 1.97
C LEU A 21 -4.28 15.52 3.21
N ILE A 22 -5.60 15.76 3.13
CA ILE A 22 -6.37 16.20 4.31
C ILE A 22 -6.28 15.14 5.42
N ASN A 23 -5.87 15.58 6.63
CA ASN A 23 -5.75 14.77 7.84
C ASN A 23 -4.87 13.50 7.70
N LEU A 24 -3.91 13.51 6.78
CA LEU A 24 -3.05 12.35 6.52
C LEU A 24 -2.22 11.95 7.76
N GLY A 25 -1.86 12.91 8.62
CA GLY A 25 -1.04 12.70 9.82
C GLY A 25 -1.81 12.55 11.13
N GLU A 26 -3.12 12.81 11.14
CA GLU A 26 -3.91 12.92 12.39
C GLU A 26 -4.09 11.58 13.11
N HIS A 27 -4.03 10.47 12.37
CA HIS A 27 -4.18 9.14 12.94
C HIS A 27 -2.88 8.54 13.44
N HIS A 28 -2.98 7.85 14.57
CA HIS A 28 -1.96 6.90 14.99
C HIS A 28 -1.66 5.86 13.88
N LEU A 29 -0.48 5.25 13.95
CA LEU A 29 -0.10 4.12 13.09
C LEU A 29 -1.07 2.96 13.26
N PHE A 30 -1.57 2.41 12.16
CA PHE A 30 -2.59 1.37 12.18
C PHE A 30 -1.97 0.02 12.56
N VAL A 31 -2.10 -0.35 13.83
CA VAL A 31 -1.51 -1.55 14.45
C VAL A 31 -1.85 -2.87 13.73
N HIS A 32 -3.04 -2.96 13.12
CA HIS A 32 -3.48 -4.14 12.33
C HIS A 32 -2.86 -4.24 10.93
N THR A 33 -1.95 -3.34 10.60
CA THR A 33 -1.30 -3.25 9.29
C THR A 33 0.21 -3.34 9.44
N ASP A 34 0.91 -3.44 8.31
CA ASP A 34 2.38 -3.38 8.30
C ASP A 34 2.92 -1.97 8.60
N GLU A 35 2.08 -0.92 8.57
CA GLU A 35 2.49 0.49 8.68
C GLU A 35 3.43 0.77 9.87
N PRO A 36 3.13 0.34 11.11
CA PRO A 36 4.01 0.65 12.25
C PRO A 36 5.38 -0.02 12.14
N ARG A 37 5.43 -1.26 11.62
CA ARG A 37 6.68 -1.96 11.35
C ARG A 37 7.55 -1.21 10.34
N ARG A 38 6.93 -0.65 9.30
CA ARG A 38 7.63 0.14 8.28
C ARG A 38 8.18 1.43 8.86
N ALA A 39 7.41 2.09 9.72
CA ALA A 39 7.83 3.27 10.44
C ALA A 39 9.04 2.96 11.34
N LEU A 40 8.96 1.90 12.14
CA LEU A 40 9.97 1.51 13.12
C LEU A 40 11.30 1.10 12.47
N VAL A 41 11.29 0.22 11.47
CA VAL A 41 12.53 -0.20 10.79
C VAL A 41 13.26 1.00 10.17
N SER A 42 12.50 1.96 9.64
CA SER A 42 13.07 3.16 9.02
C SER A 42 13.60 4.15 10.07
N LEU A 43 12.94 4.25 11.22
CA LEU A 43 13.41 5.02 12.38
C LEU A 43 14.73 4.44 12.93
N GLU A 44 14.77 3.14 13.25
CA GLU A 44 15.97 2.49 13.80
C GLU A 44 17.17 2.59 12.85
N MET A 45 16.90 2.52 11.55
CA MET A 45 17.91 2.73 10.51
C MET A 45 18.54 4.13 10.58
N MET A 46 17.73 5.17 10.79
CA MET A 46 18.22 6.55 10.93
C MET A 46 18.90 6.77 12.29
N LEU A 47 18.36 6.22 13.37
CA LEU A 47 18.96 6.32 14.71
C LEU A 47 20.32 5.62 14.81
N SER A 48 20.46 4.43 14.22
CA SER A 48 21.71 3.66 14.25
C SER A 48 22.75 4.10 13.22
N GLY A 49 22.34 4.84 12.17
CA GLY A 49 23.16 5.14 11.01
C GLY A 49 23.49 3.92 10.12
N LYS A 50 22.96 2.73 10.43
CA LYS A 50 23.25 1.48 9.70
C LYS A 50 22.22 1.22 8.59
N TYR A 51 22.31 1.98 7.50
CA TYR A 51 21.36 1.91 6.39
C TYR A 51 21.24 0.56 5.68
N MET A 52 22.29 -0.26 5.72
CA MET A 52 22.26 -1.60 5.13
C MET A 52 21.67 -2.66 6.08
N THR A 53 21.46 -2.34 7.36
CA THR A 53 21.10 -3.30 8.41
C THR A 53 19.70 -3.00 8.95
N PRO A 54 18.63 -3.47 8.30
CA PRO A 54 17.28 -3.28 8.82
C PRO A 54 17.15 -4.04 10.16
N THR A 55 16.69 -3.33 11.19
CA THR A 55 16.40 -3.90 12.50
C THR A 55 14.96 -3.64 12.91
N LEU A 56 14.46 -4.50 13.80
CA LEU A 56 13.23 -4.34 14.53
C LEU A 56 13.54 -4.62 16.00
N ASN A 57 13.38 -3.62 16.85
CA ASN A 57 13.86 -3.64 18.23
C ASN A 57 15.36 -3.95 18.33
N GLY A 58 16.18 -3.47 17.39
CA GLY A 58 17.61 -3.76 17.35
C GLY A 58 17.98 -5.19 16.92
N ILE A 59 17.01 -6.08 16.66
CA ILE A 59 17.23 -7.42 16.10
C ILE A 59 17.16 -7.35 14.57
N TYR A 60 17.98 -8.13 13.85
CA TYR A 60 17.94 -8.19 12.39
C TYR A 60 16.53 -8.48 11.84
N TYR A 61 16.02 -7.57 11.01
CA TYR A 61 14.75 -7.71 10.31
C TYR A 61 14.98 -8.16 8.86
N LEU A 62 15.01 -9.47 8.65
CA LEU A 62 15.36 -10.08 7.35
C LEU A 62 14.16 -10.28 6.41
N ASN A 63 12.93 -10.02 6.86
CA ASN A 63 11.72 -10.34 6.11
C ASN A 63 11.55 -9.52 4.82
N LYS A 64 12.16 -8.33 4.76
CA LYS A 64 12.17 -7.45 3.58
C LYS A 64 13.55 -6.79 3.43
N PRO A 65 14.01 -6.55 2.20
CA PRO A 65 15.24 -5.79 1.98
C PRO A 65 15.03 -4.30 2.28
N ALA A 66 16.13 -3.55 2.41
CA ALA A 66 16.14 -2.22 3.02
C ALA A 66 15.57 -1.09 2.14
N LEU A 67 15.36 -1.29 0.84
CA LEU A 67 15.11 -0.19 -0.09
C LEU A 67 13.81 0.58 0.20
N TYR A 68 12.78 -0.09 0.71
CA TYR A 68 11.58 0.62 1.15
C TYR A 68 11.82 1.43 2.43
N SER A 69 12.65 0.94 3.35
CA SER A 69 13.04 1.71 4.52
C SER A 69 13.89 2.92 4.14
N TRP A 70 14.73 2.83 3.09
CA TRP A 70 15.42 4.00 2.53
C TRP A 70 14.44 5.01 1.96
N TRP A 71 13.40 4.53 1.27
CA TRP A 71 12.34 5.39 0.76
C TRP A 71 11.67 6.17 1.91
N VAL A 72 11.23 5.50 2.97
CA VAL A 72 10.62 6.18 4.13
C VAL A 72 11.61 7.10 4.86
N ALA A 73 12.85 6.66 5.08
CA ALA A 73 13.89 7.45 5.72
C ALA A 73 14.18 8.76 4.98
N PHE A 74 14.12 8.75 3.64
CA PHE A 74 14.23 9.98 2.83
C PHE A 74 13.13 10.99 3.15
N PHE A 75 11.89 10.55 3.37
CA PHE A 75 10.78 11.45 3.73
C PHE A 75 10.85 11.93 5.17
N TYR A 76 11.32 11.11 6.11
CA TYR A 76 11.62 11.58 7.47
C TYR A 76 12.74 12.64 7.47
N TRP A 77 13.80 12.42 6.70
CA TRP A 77 14.86 13.41 6.54
C TRP A 77 14.35 14.70 5.89
N LEU A 78 13.53 14.60 4.84
CA LEU A 78 12.96 15.75 4.14
C LEU A 78 12.05 16.60 5.04
N GLY A 79 11.23 15.94 5.87
CA GLY A 79 10.31 16.63 6.77
C GLY A 79 10.92 17.03 8.12
N GLY A 80 12.12 16.52 8.45
CA GLY A 80 12.83 16.86 9.68
C GLY A 80 12.30 16.18 10.94
N ASP A 81 11.35 15.25 10.82
CA ASP A 81 10.76 14.53 11.94
C ASP A 81 10.34 13.09 11.57
N PHE A 82 10.01 12.31 12.60
CA PHE A 82 9.44 10.96 12.48
C PHE A 82 7.92 10.98 12.68
N SER A 83 7.22 11.82 11.93
CA SER A 83 5.75 11.91 11.97
C SER A 83 5.06 10.91 11.05
N GLU A 84 3.83 10.55 11.41
CA GLU A 84 2.92 9.77 10.59
C GLU A 84 2.62 10.46 9.26
N TRP A 85 2.63 11.80 9.24
CA TRP A 85 2.51 12.60 8.04
C TRP A 85 3.63 12.29 7.04
N ASN A 86 4.89 12.38 7.47
CA ASN A 86 6.04 12.14 6.59
C ASN A 86 6.12 10.69 6.11
N LEU A 87 5.76 9.73 6.97
CA LEU A 87 5.62 8.33 6.58
C LEU A 87 4.60 8.17 5.44
N ARG A 88 3.40 8.73 5.58
CA ARG A 88 2.31 8.57 4.60
C ARG A 88 2.48 9.45 3.37
N LEU A 89 3.19 10.57 3.48
CA LEU A 89 3.60 11.40 2.35
C LEU A 89 4.47 10.59 1.38
N SER A 90 5.30 9.67 1.90
CA SER A 90 6.08 8.74 1.07
C SER A 90 5.20 7.86 0.19
N THR A 91 4.02 7.43 0.69
CA THR A 91 3.02 6.69 -0.06
C THR A 91 2.35 7.55 -1.13
N ILE A 92 1.95 8.78 -0.77
CA ILE A 92 1.32 9.71 -1.70
C ILE A 92 2.26 10.07 -2.85
N ALA A 93 3.53 10.35 -2.57
CA ALA A 93 4.54 10.63 -3.59
C ALA A 93 4.69 9.46 -4.57
N ALA A 94 4.79 8.23 -4.06
CA ALA A 94 4.86 7.04 -4.90
C ALA A 94 3.60 6.83 -5.74
N LEU A 95 2.41 7.03 -5.15
CA LEU A 95 1.14 6.96 -5.87
C LEU A 95 1.06 8.03 -6.97
N THR A 96 1.47 9.27 -6.72
CA THR A 96 1.48 10.33 -7.74
C THR A 96 2.40 10.00 -8.91
N CYS A 97 3.63 9.55 -8.63
CA CYS A 97 4.55 9.08 -9.67
C CYS A 97 3.97 7.90 -10.45
N TYR A 98 3.29 6.98 -9.75
CA TYR A 98 2.65 5.83 -10.35
C TYR A 98 1.49 6.20 -11.28
N LEU A 99 0.62 7.12 -10.87
CA LEU A 99 -0.46 7.65 -11.70
C LEU A 99 0.09 8.34 -12.96
N GLY A 100 1.14 9.16 -12.81
CA GLY A 100 1.79 9.83 -13.94
C GLY A 100 2.39 8.84 -14.95
N LEU A 101 3.03 7.77 -14.46
CA LEU A 101 3.57 6.71 -15.30
C LEU A 101 2.46 5.92 -16.02
N ALA A 102 1.41 5.52 -15.30
CA ALA A 102 0.26 4.82 -15.87
C ALA A 102 -0.41 5.66 -16.98
N TYR A 103 -0.65 6.95 -16.72
CA TYR A 103 -1.17 7.89 -17.71
C TYR A 103 -0.29 7.95 -18.95
N ARG A 104 1.01 8.19 -18.77
CA ARG A 104 1.96 8.31 -19.88
C ARG A 104 2.01 7.04 -20.71
N PHE A 105 2.14 5.88 -20.06
CA PHE A 105 2.22 4.60 -20.75
C PHE A 105 0.95 4.31 -21.54
N VAL A 106 -0.23 4.38 -20.92
CA VAL A 106 -1.51 4.08 -21.58
C VAL A 106 -1.79 5.09 -22.70
N ARG A 107 -1.47 6.37 -22.50
CA ARG A 107 -1.65 7.41 -23.52
C ARG A 107 -0.85 7.10 -24.78
N LEU A 108 0.40 6.63 -24.62
CA LEU A 108 1.26 6.28 -25.76
C LEU A 108 0.69 5.12 -26.59
N GLN A 109 -0.16 4.26 -26.00
CA GLN A 109 -0.72 3.08 -26.69
C GLN A 109 -2.15 3.29 -27.21
N THR A 110 -2.92 4.19 -26.57
CA THR A 110 -4.38 4.28 -26.79
C THR A 110 -4.92 5.69 -26.99
N GLY A 111 -4.10 6.72 -26.76
CA GLY A 111 -4.51 8.12 -26.76
C GLY A 111 -5.03 8.62 -25.41
N SER A 112 -5.33 9.92 -25.34
CA SER A 112 -5.60 10.60 -24.06
C SER A 112 -6.89 10.15 -23.37
N ALA A 113 -7.96 9.84 -24.12
CA ALA A 113 -9.26 9.54 -23.52
C ALA A 113 -9.22 8.31 -22.60
N ILE A 114 -8.66 7.20 -23.10
CA ILE A 114 -8.51 5.96 -22.34
C ILE A 114 -7.51 6.17 -21.19
N ALA A 115 -6.39 6.83 -21.45
CA ALA A 115 -5.37 7.08 -20.45
C ALA A 115 -5.86 7.88 -19.25
N ILE A 116 -6.67 8.93 -19.48
CA ILE A 116 -7.24 9.74 -18.40
C ILE A 116 -8.13 8.86 -17.52
N ILE A 117 -9.12 8.18 -18.10
CA ILE A 117 -10.08 7.38 -17.32
C ILE A 117 -9.38 6.19 -16.64
N THR A 118 -8.41 5.54 -17.29
CA THR A 118 -7.61 4.46 -16.65
C THR A 118 -6.82 4.96 -15.44
N THR A 119 -6.24 6.16 -15.53
CA THR A 119 -5.48 6.75 -14.42
C THR A 119 -6.41 7.17 -13.28
N LEU A 120 -7.57 7.74 -13.60
CA LEU A 120 -8.59 8.05 -12.60
C LEU A 120 -9.15 6.78 -11.96
N ALA A 121 -9.33 5.70 -12.73
CA ALA A 121 -9.72 4.40 -12.20
C ALA A 121 -8.70 3.83 -11.21
N LEU A 122 -7.41 3.98 -11.52
CA LEU A 122 -6.33 3.61 -10.61
C LEU A 122 -6.32 4.48 -9.34
N ALA A 123 -6.59 5.77 -9.44
CA ALA A 123 -6.62 6.68 -8.28
C ALA A 123 -7.87 6.50 -7.41
N THR A 124 -9.01 6.16 -8.01
CA THR A 124 -10.33 6.26 -7.36
C THR A 124 -11.07 4.93 -7.24
N ASN A 125 -10.41 3.78 -7.43
CA ASN A 125 -11.01 2.51 -7.02
C ASN A 125 -11.13 2.44 -5.49
N ALA A 126 -12.12 1.67 -5.02
CA ALA A 126 -12.48 1.60 -3.60
C ALA A 126 -11.27 1.32 -2.69
N ARG A 127 -10.41 0.36 -3.08
CA ARG A 127 -9.23 0.00 -2.29
C ARG A 127 -8.18 1.10 -2.22
N THR A 128 -7.80 1.65 -3.37
CA THR A 128 -6.80 2.73 -3.42
C THR A 128 -7.29 3.94 -2.65
N LEU A 129 -8.54 4.35 -2.90
CA LEU A 129 -9.08 5.60 -2.39
C LEU A 129 -9.43 5.54 -0.90
N TYR A 130 -9.98 4.43 -0.40
CA TYR A 130 -10.51 4.33 0.98
C TYR A 130 -9.74 3.38 1.90
N TYR A 131 -8.59 2.84 1.47
CA TYR A 131 -7.72 2.04 2.33
C TYR A 131 -6.25 2.37 2.13
N ASP A 132 -5.72 2.09 0.95
CA ASP A 132 -4.27 1.95 0.82
C ASP A 132 -3.55 3.31 0.67
N SER A 133 -4.22 4.35 0.15
CA SER A 133 -3.59 5.65 -0.14
C SER A 133 -3.22 6.49 1.09
N PHE A 134 -3.84 6.27 2.25
CA PHE A 134 -3.53 7.03 3.47
C PHE A 134 -2.70 6.24 4.50
N LEU A 135 -2.14 5.10 4.10
CA LEU A 135 -1.30 4.28 4.97
C LEU A 135 0.15 4.27 4.45
N GLY A 136 1.12 4.25 5.37
CA GLY A 136 2.55 4.13 5.12
C GLY A 136 3.02 2.75 4.63
N MET A 137 2.35 2.19 3.61
CA MET A 137 2.58 0.83 3.12
C MET A 137 3.50 0.77 1.90
N ILE A 138 4.16 -0.38 1.77
CA ILE A 138 5.15 -0.69 0.72
C ILE A 138 4.54 -0.82 -0.69
N ASP A 139 3.23 -0.93 -0.81
CA ASP A 139 2.55 -1.41 -2.01
C ASP A 139 2.65 -0.46 -3.22
N PHE A 140 2.52 0.86 -3.04
CA PHE A 140 2.61 1.82 -4.15
C PHE A 140 4.04 2.04 -4.65
N PRO A 141 5.07 2.22 -3.80
CA PRO A 141 6.46 2.26 -4.26
C PRO A 141 6.83 0.99 -5.02
N PHE A 142 6.46 -0.18 -4.48
CA PHE A 142 6.65 -1.46 -5.17
C PHE A 142 5.93 -1.48 -6.54
N SER A 143 4.66 -1.09 -6.57
CA SER A 143 3.84 -1.12 -7.78
C SER A 143 4.33 -0.18 -8.86
N PHE A 144 4.86 0.97 -8.50
CA PHE A 144 5.49 1.90 -9.43
C PHE A 144 6.62 1.23 -10.21
N PHE A 145 7.58 0.62 -9.51
CA PHE A 145 8.73 -0.02 -10.15
C PHE A 145 8.37 -1.31 -10.89
N ALA A 146 7.51 -2.15 -10.29
CA ALA A 146 7.06 -3.39 -10.92
C ALA A 146 6.26 -3.12 -12.21
N PHE A 147 5.33 -2.17 -12.17
CA PHE A 147 4.58 -1.75 -13.36
C PHE A 147 5.50 -1.12 -14.42
N MET A 148 6.43 -0.24 -14.01
CA MET A 148 7.37 0.37 -14.94
C MET A 148 8.23 -0.68 -15.66
N SER A 149 8.67 -1.72 -14.95
CA SER A 149 9.38 -2.85 -15.53
C SER A 149 8.51 -3.60 -16.56
N MET A 150 7.30 -4.01 -16.17
CA MET A 150 6.37 -4.71 -17.07
C MET A 150 5.99 -3.87 -18.30
N ALA A 151 5.77 -2.56 -18.12
CA ALA A 151 5.48 -1.62 -19.19
C ALA A 151 6.67 -1.44 -20.15
N ALA A 152 7.91 -1.48 -19.65
CA ALA A 152 9.11 -1.38 -20.47
C ALA A 152 9.23 -2.58 -21.42
N ILE A 153 8.89 -3.79 -20.98
CA ILE A 153 8.88 -5.00 -21.81
C ILE A 153 8.03 -4.78 -23.06
N PHE A 154 6.77 -4.36 -22.89
CA PHE A 154 5.88 -4.08 -24.02
C PHE A 154 6.36 -2.88 -24.84
N HIS A 155 6.66 -1.74 -24.20
CA HIS A 155 6.98 -0.50 -24.91
C HIS A 155 8.19 -0.62 -25.84
N TYR A 156 9.26 -1.27 -25.36
CA TYR A 156 10.48 -1.42 -26.14
C TYR A 156 10.44 -2.64 -27.06
N GLY A 157 9.75 -3.71 -26.67
CA GLY A 157 9.54 -4.87 -27.54
C GLY A 157 8.70 -4.54 -28.78
N GLU A 158 7.66 -3.70 -28.67
CA GLU A 158 6.89 -3.24 -29.85
C GLU A 158 7.69 -2.27 -30.75
N LYS A 159 8.85 -1.81 -30.31
CA LYS A 159 9.74 -0.92 -31.09
C LYS A 159 11.01 -1.61 -31.57
N ASP A 160 11.09 -2.94 -31.41
CA ASP A 160 12.28 -3.75 -31.71
C ASP A 160 13.56 -3.23 -31.02
N ARG A 161 13.42 -2.68 -29.80
CA ARG A 161 14.53 -2.20 -28.97
C ARG A 161 14.78 -3.12 -27.78
N ASP A 162 14.87 -4.42 -28.05
CA ASP A 162 14.93 -5.48 -27.05
C ASP A 162 16.08 -5.27 -26.04
N LEU A 163 17.30 -4.93 -26.48
CA LEU A 163 18.43 -4.66 -25.56
C LEU A 163 18.07 -3.62 -24.47
N LYS A 164 17.51 -2.48 -24.90
CA LYS A 164 17.12 -1.41 -23.98
C LYS A 164 15.93 -1.82 -23.12
N GLY A 165 14.95 -2.52 -23.70
CA GLY A 165 13.79 -3.03 -22.98
C GLY A 165 14.17 -3.99 -21.87
N TYR A 166 15.05 -4.94 -22.16
CA TYR A 166 15.56 -5.92 -21.21
C TYR A 166 16.38 -5.25 -20.12
N PHE A 167 17.36 -4.42 -20.49
CA PHE A 167 18.18 -3.70 -19.51
C PHE A 167 17.32 -2.92 -18.51
N ILE A 168 16.35 -2.15 -18.99
CA ILE A 168 15.44 -1.37 -18.14
C ILE A 168 14.55 -2.31 -17.32
N ALA A 169 13.91 -3.31 -17.93
CA ALA A 169 13.01 -4.22 -17.22
C ALA A 169 13.72 -4.97 -16.08
N TYR A 170 14.90 -5.52 -16.33
CA TYR A 170 15.69 -6.24 -15.31
C TYR A 170 16.24 -5.32 -14.23
N SER A 171 16.72 -4.12 -14.59
CA SER A 171 17.18 -3.14 -13.59
C SER A 171 16.04 -2.77 -12.63
N LEU A 172 14.86 -2.48 -13.18
CA LEU A 172 13.68 -2.14 -12.39
C LEU A 172 13.12 -3.34 -11.62
N ALA A 173 13.27 -4.56 -12.13
CA ALA A 173 12.93 -5.78 -11.42
C ALA A 173 13.80 -5.96 -10.17
N ALA A 174 15.10 -5.63 -10.25
CA ALA A 174 16.01 -5.69 -9.12
C ALA A 174 15.62 -4.67 -8.05
N VAL A 175 15.27 -3.44 -8.46
CA VAL A 175 14.72 -2.41 -7.56
C VAL A 175 13.43 -2.90 -6.89
N ALA A 176 12.47 -3.44 -7.65
CA ALA A 176 11.23 -3.99 -7.10
C ALA A 176 11.49 -5.18 -6.14
N PHE A 177 12.51 -6.00 -6.42
CA PHE A 177 12.96 -7.07 -5.54
C PHE A 177 13.53 -6.50 -4.23
N LEU A 178 14.38 -5.49 -4.29
CA LEU A 178 14.94 -4.85 -3.09
C LEU A 178 13.88 -4.10 -2.26
N ILE A 179 12.70 -3.82 -2.82
CA ILE A 179 11.56 -3.31 -2.07
C ILE A 179 10.82 -4.45 -1.36
N LYS A 180 10.31 -5.45 -2.09
CA LYS A 180 9.32 -6.41 -1.55
C LYS A 180 9.73 -7.89 -1.60
N GLY A 181 10.90 -8.19 -2.18
CA GLY A 181 11.44 -9.54 -2.37
C GLY A 181 10.95 -10.21 -3.65
N LEU A 182 10.76 -11.53 -3.59
CA LEU A 182 10.42 -12.39 -4.73
C LEU A 182 9.24 -11.91 -5.61
N PRO A 183 8.17 -11.27 -5.08
CA PRO A 183 7.13 -10.72 -5.95
C PRO A 183 7.65 -9.80 -7.06
N GLY A 184 8.69 -9.00 -6.79
CA GLY A 184 9.29 -8.11 -7.79
C GLY A 184 9.89 -8.87 -8.98
N ALA A 185 10.57 -9.98 -8.72
CA ALA A 185 11.09 -10.85 -9.77
C ALA A 185 9.97 -11.62 -10.48
N ALA A 186 8.98 -12.12 -9.74
CA ALA A 186 7.87 -12.90 -10.28
C ALA A 186 7.06 -12.11 -11.32
N TYR A 187 6.66 -10.86 -11.01
CA TYR A 187 5.90 -10.03 -11.95
C TYR A 187 6.60 -9.87 -13.29
N VAL A 188 7.90 -9.59 -13.26
CA VAL A 188 8.69 -9.31 -14.46
C VAL A 188 9.00 -10.59 -15.22
N GLY A 189 9.36 -11.66 -14.51
CA GLY A 189 9.62 -12.98 -15.11
C GLY A 189 8.39 -13.53 -15.83
N ILE A 190 7.23 -13.52 -15.18
CA ILE A 190 5.96 -13.96 -15.77
C ILE A 190 5.61 -13.09 -16.98
N THR A 191 5.77 -11.76 -16.87
CA THR A 191 5.47 -10.85 -17.98
C THR A 191 6.41 -11.05 -19.17
N MET A 192 7.70 -11.30 -18.95
CA MET A 192 8.66 -11.64 -20.00
C MET A 192 8.25 -12.93 -20.72
N LEU A 193 7.91 -13.99 -19.96
CA LEU A 193 7.47 -15.28 -20.50
C LEU A 193 6.22 -15.11 -21.36
N VAL A 194 5.20 -14.43 -20.83
CA VAL A 194 3.94 -14.17 -21.55
C VAL A 194 4.18 -13.35 -22.81
N TYR A 195 4.94 -12.25 -22.70
CA TYR A 195 5.20 -11.37 -23.83
C TYR A 195 5.93 -12.09 -24.96
N HIS A 196 7.01 -12.81 -24.64
CA HIS A 196 7.80 -13.47 -25.67
C HIS A 196 7.14 -14.75 -26.17
N MET A 197 6.63 -15.62 -25.30
CA MET A 197 6.11 -16.93 -25.71
C MET A 197 4.66 -16.86 -26.20
N ALA A 198 3.76 -16.22 -25.46
CA ALA A 198 2.34 -16.21 -25.80
C ALA A 198 1.98 -15.16 -26.86
N LEU A 199 2.58 -13.96 -26.79
CA LEU A 199 2.25 -12.87 -27.71
C LEU A 199 3.15 -12.84 -28.95
N LYS A 200 4.47 -12.96 -28.77
CA LYS A 200 5.46 -12.88 -29.88
C LYS A 200 5.89 -14.23 -30.45
N ARG A 201 5.52 -15.36 -29.81
CA ARG A 201 5.92 -16.73 -30.21
C ARG A 201 7.44 -16.93 -30.35
N ARG A 202 8.23 -16.20 -29.55
CA ARG A 202 9.70 -16.26 -29.48
C ARG A 202 10.14 -17.18 -28.34
N TYR A 203 10.09 -18.49 -28.50
CA TYR A 203 10.42 -19.46 -27.43
C TYR A 203 11.90 -19.49 -27.04
N GLY A 204 12.81 -19.17 -27.97
CA GLY A 204 14.25 -19.12 -27.71
C GLY A 204 14.73 -17.87 -26.97
N PHE A 205 13.83 -16.98 -26.53
CA PHE A 205 14.22 -15.69 -25.94
C PHE A 205 15.06 -15.83 -24.66
N LEU A 206 14.85 -16.90 -23.89
CA LEU A 206 15.60 -17.19 -22.65
C LEU A 206 17.11 -17.37 -22.91
N TRP A 207 17.49 -17.80 -24.11
CA TRP A 207 18.88 -17.98 -24.51
C TRP A 207 19.42 -16.79 -25.34
N SER A 208 18.63 -15.74 -25.49
CA SER A 208 19.07 -14.55 -26.21
C SER A 208 20.12 -13.77 -25.42
N LYS A 209 21.05 -13.13 -26.14
CA LYS A 209 22.07 -12.26 -25.54
C LYS A 209 21.44 -11.14 -24.70
N HIS A 210 20.28 -10.63 -25.11
CA HIS A 210 19.52 -9.61 -24.38
C HIS A 210 19.00 -10.11 -23.03
N HIS A 211 18.45 -11.33 -23.00
CA HIS A 211 17.99 -11.98 -21.77
C HIS A 211 19.13 -12.21 -20.79
N ILE A 212 20.22 -12.82 -21.28
CA ILE A 212 21.39 -13.12 -20.44
C ILE A 212 21.97 -11.83 -19.87
N LEU A 213 22.19 -10.80 -20.71
CA LEU A 213 22.73 -9.52 -20.24
C LEU A 213 21.80 -8.84 -19.24
N GLY A 214 20.50 -8.82 -19.50
CA GLY A 214 19.51 -8.27 -18.58
C GLY A 214 19.49 -9.01 -17.23
N ALA A 215 19.46 -10.34 -17.26
CA ALA A 215 19.52 -11.18 -16.07
C ALA A 215 20.82 -10.96 -15.29
N SER A 216 21.97 -10.82 -15.96
CA SER A 216 23.25 -10.48 -15.34
C SER A 216 23.20 -9.12 -14.64
N VAL A 217 22.53 -8.11 -15.22
CA VAL A 217 22.35 -6.80 -14.56
C VAL A 217 21.48 -6.92 -13.31
N PHE A 218 20.38 -7.68 -13.37
CA PHE A 218 19.56 -7.95 -12.19
C PHE A 218 20.36 -8.62 -11.08
N LEU A 219 21.09 -9.69 -11.41
CA LEU A 219 21.92 -10.41 -10.46
C LEU A 219 23.05 -9.55 -9.91
N LEU A 220 23.67 -8.71 -10.72
CA LEU A 220 24.73 -7.80 -10.28
C LEU A 220 24.20 -6.80 -9.23
N ILE A 221 23.03 -6.19 -9.46
CA ILE A 221 22.43 -5.26 -8.49
C ILE A 221 22.17 -5.96 -7.15
N LEU A 222 21.59 -7.17 -7.20
CA LEU A 222 21.35 -7.94 -5.98
C LEU A 222 22.64 -8.38 -5.30
N ALA A 223 23.63 -8.83 -6.07
CA ALA A 223 24.93 -9.26 -5.56
C ALA A 223 25.68 -8.11 -4.89
N VAL A 224 25.61 -6.89 -5.44
CA VAL A 224 26.19 -5.69 -4.82
C VAL A 224 25.50 -5.42 -3.48
N TYR A 225 24.17 -5.34 -3.46
CA TYR A 225 23.42 -5.07 -2.22
C TYR A 225 23.67 -6.13 -1.14
N TYR A 226 23.46 -7.41 -1.48
CA TYR A 226 23.62 -8.50 -0.52
C TYR A 226 25.09 -8.76 -0.17
N GLY A 227 26.02 -8.53 -1.10
CA GLY A 227 27.45 -8.58 -0.82
C GLY A 227 27.83 -7.58 0.28
N PHE A 228 27.43 -6.32 0.14
CA PHE A 228 27.63 -5.32 1.21
C PHE A 228 26.92 -5.69 2.50
N PHE A 229 25.68 -6.19 2.42
CA PHE A 229 24.94 -6.65 3.59
C PHE A 229 25.70 -7.71 4.39
N PHE A 230 26.22 -8.75 3.72
CA PHE A 230 26.93 -9.85 4.37
C PHE A 230 28.34 -9.48 4.82
N LEU A 231 28.96 -8.44 4.25
CA LEU A 231 30.27 -7.96 4.69
C LEU A 231 30.23 -7.28 6.07
N ILE A 232 29.07 -6.71 6.45
CA ILE A 232 28.95 -5.89 7.66
C ILE A 232 27.98 -6.48 8.71
N ASN A 233 27.26 -7.55 8.36
CA ASN A 233 26.30 -8.20 9.24
C ASN A 233 26.66 -9.67 9.42
N ASP A 234 26.58 -10.14 10.65
CA ASP A 234 26.79 -11.55 11.00
C ASP A 234 25.50 -12.35 10.75
N VAL A 235 25.16 -12.48 9.47
CA VAL A 235 23.97 -13.19 9.00
C VAL A 235 24.39 -14.14 7.90
N SER A 236 24.11 -15.43 8.06
CA SER A 236 24.44 -16.40 7.01
C SER A 236 23.59 -16.18 5.74
N PRO A 237 24.16 -16.36 4.54
CA PRO A 237 23.39 -16.30 3.29
C PRO A 237 22.23 -17.30 3.24
N GLU A 238 22.42 -18.48 3.85
CA GLU A 238 21.41 -19.53 3.96
C GLU A 238 20.18 -19.04 4.74
N LEU A 239 20.39 -18.44 5.92
CA LEU A 239 19.30 -17.87 6.72
C LEU A 239 18.54 -16.80 5.94
N MET A 240 19.26 -15.86 5.29
CA MET A 240 18.63 -14.80 4.51
C MET A 240 17.79 -15.34 3.36
N PHE A 241 18.32 -16.31 2.62
CA PHE A 241 17.62 -16.95 1.52
C PHE A 241 16.36 -17.69 2.00
N GLN A 242 16.47 -18.48 3.08
CA GLN A 242 15.35 -19.18 3.69
C GLN A 242 14.28 -18.21 4.20
N THR A 243 14.67 -17.08 4.80
CA THR A 243 13.71 -16.04 5.23
C THR A 243 12.97 -15.45 4.04
N ILE A 244 13.65 -14.98 2.99
CA ILE A 244 12.97 -14.40 1.82
C ILE A 244 12.06 -15.42 1.13
N LEU A 245 12.54 -16.66 0.98
CA LEU A 245 11.78 -17.74 0.38
C LEU A 245 10.54 -18.07 1.21
N SER A 246 10.71 -18.27 2.51
CA SER A 246 9.60 -18.56 3.42
C SER A 246 8.57 -17.43 3.47
N GLU A 247 8.99 -16.16 3.45
CA GLU A 247 8.09 -15.00 3.36
C GLU A 247 7.20 -15.02 2.11
N SER A 248 7.64 -15.71 1.05
CA SER A 248 6.91 -15.81 -0.21
C SER A 248 6.14 -17.13 -0.35
N THR A 249 6.61 -18.21 0.27
CA THR A 249 6.00 -19.55 0.23
C THR A 249 5.09 -19.85 1.41
N LYS A 250 5.09 -19.01 2.46
CA LYS A 250 4.20 -19.09 3.63
C LYS A 250 2.74 -19.26 3.22
N ARG A 251 2.35 -18.73 2.05
CA ARG A 251 1.01 -18.62 1.47
C ARG A 251 0.64 -19.69 0.44
N THR A 252 1.24 -20.88 0.54
CA THR A 252 1.01 -21.98 -0.41
C THR A 252 0.07 -23.05 0.13
N VAL A 253 -0.58 -23.77 -0.80
CA VAL A 253 -1.52 -24.89 -0.55
C VAL A 253 -0.97 -25.92 0.44
N VAL A 254 0.35 -26.14 0.41
CA VAL A 254 1.06 -27.11 1.26
C VAL A 254 0.92 -26.79 2.75
N ARG A 255 0.73 -25.52 3.13
CA ARG A 255 0.59 -25.09 4.54
C ARG A 255 -0.84 -24.90 5.01
N PHE A 256 -1.77 -24.49 4.13
CA PHE A 256 -3.16 -24.14 4.49
C PHE A 256 -4.19 -25.23 4.21
N GLY A 257 -3.79 -26.29 3.50
CA GLY A 257 -4.68 -27.38 3.11
C GLY A 257 -5.60 -27.02 1.93
N LEU A 258 -6.21 -28.06 1.36
CA LEU A 258 -7.02 -27.95 0.14
C LEU A 258 -8.30 -27.12 0.37
N GLY A 259 -8.95 -27.27 1.52
CA GLY A 259 -10.21 -26.59 1.81
C GLY A 259 -10.10 -25.06 1.79
N GLN A 260 -9.12 -24.50 2.51
CA GLN A 260 -8.88 -23.05 2.53
C GLN A 260 -8.41 -22.53 1.17
N THR A 261 -7.64 -23.33 0.44
CA THR A 261 -7.21 -22.99 -0.93
C THR A 261 -8.40 -22.89 -1.88
N LEU A 262 -9.32 -23.85 -1.87
CA LEU A 262 -10.52 -23.81 -2.71
C LEU A 262 -11.44 -22.65 -2.34
N LEU A 263 -11.61 -22.37 -1.05
CA LEU A 263 -12.37 -21.21 -0.57
C LEU A 263 -11.74 -19.90 -1.06
N HIS A 264 -10.42 -19.77 -0.96
CA HIS A 264 -9.70 -18.60 -1.45
C HIS A 264 -9.86 -18.44 -2.97
N ILE A 265 -9.74 -19.52 -3.74
CA ILE A 265 -9.94 -19.48 -5.20
C ILE A 265 -11.34 -18.98 -5.57
N ALA A 266 -12.37 -19.35 -4.80
CA ALA A 266 -13.74 -18.89 -5.04
C ALA A 266 -13.96 -17.43 -4.59
N TYR A 267 -13.45 -17.05 -3.42
CA TYR A 267 -13.70 -15.75 -2.79
C TYR A 267 -12.81 -14.62 -3.33
N PHE A 268 -11.52 -14.87 -3.58
CA PHE A 268 -10.55 -13.86 -4.03
C PHE A 268 -10.99 -13.04 -5.24
N PRO A 269 -11.57 -13.61 -6.32
CA PRO A 269 -12.03 -12.80 -7.45
C PRO A 269 -13.20 -11.90 -7.09
N ILE A 270 -14.07 -12.30 -6.15
CA ILE A 270 -15.16 -11.46 -5.62
C ILE A 270 -14.57 -10.33 -4.79
N ASP A 271 -13.62 -10.63 -3.90
CA ASP A 271 -12.91 -9.63 -3.10
C ASP A 271 -12.17 -8.62 -3.99
N MET A 272 -11.41 -9.09 -4.98
CA MET A 272 -10.79 -8.23 -5.99
C MET A 272 -11.83 -7.36 -6.69
N PHE A 273 -12.96 -7.94 -7.10
CA PHE A 273 -14.02 -7.20 -7.78
C PHE A 273 -14.56 -6.07 -6.90
N ILE A 274 -14.84 -6.33 -5.62
CA ILE A 274 -15.30 -5.30 -4.67
C ILE A 274 -14.24 -4.21 -4.49
N ASN A 275 -12.98 -4.58 -4.31
CA ASN A 275 -11.87 -3.65 -4.09
C ASN A 275 -11.61 -2.74 -5.31
N PHE A 276 -11.90 -3.22 -6.51
CA PHE A 276 -11.70 -2.48 -7.76
C PHE A 276 -12.97 -1.77 -8.26
N LEU A 277 -14.08 -1.84 -7.52
CA LEU A 277 -15.27 -1.03 -7.79
C LEU A 277 -14.91 0.47 -7.77
N PRO A 278 -15.58 1.28 -8.60
CA PRO A 278 -16.55 0.91 -9.63
C PRO A 278 -15.93 0.56 -11.00
N TRP A 279 -14.62 0.70 -11.14
CA TRP A 279 -13.92 0.78 -12.42
C TRP A 279 -13.67 -0.57 -13.08
N ASN A 280 -13.92 -1.67 -12.38
CA ASN A 280 -14.02 -3.00 -12.94
C ASN A 280 -15.33 -3.26 -13.68
N LEU A 281 -16.44 -2.56 -13.39
CA LEU A 281 -17.75 -2.86 -13.99
C LEU A 281 -17.74 -2.83 -15.53
N PRO A 282 -17.03 -1.90 -16.22
CA PRO A 282 -16.92 -1.94 -17.68
C PRO A 282 -16.21 -3.18 -18.24
N ILE A 283 -15.44 -3.93 -17.45
CA ILE A 283 -14.81 -5.19 -17.91
C ILE A 283 -15.87 -6.24 -18.30
N LEU A 284 -17.05 -6.19 -17.68
CA LEU A 284 -18.17 -7.08 -17.97
C LEU A 284 -18.68 -6.92 -19.40
N LEU A 285 -18.36 -5.80 -20.07
CA LEU A 285 -18.68 -5.57 -21.47
C LEU A 285 -17.92 -6.50 -22.43
N LEU A 286 -16.89 -7.22 -21.97
CA LEU A 286 -16.27 -8.31 -22.73
C LEU A 286 -17.24 -9.47 -23.03
N ALA A 287 -18.39 -9.54 -22.35
CA ALA A 287 -19.47 -10.47 -22.70
C ALA A 287 -20.07 -10.18 -24.08
N TYR A 288 -20.00 -8.93 -24.57
CA TYR A 288 -20.48 -8.56 -25.89
C TYR A 288 -19.41 -8.85 -26.95
N LYS A 289 -19.70 -9.77 -27.87
CA LYS A 289 -18.78 -10.21 -28.93
C LYS A 289 -18.13 -9.04 -29.71
N PRO A 290 -18.87 -8.01 -30.18
CA PRO A 290 -18.24 -6.90 -30.92
C PRO A 290 -17.18 -6.15 -30.11
N ILE A 291 -17.41 -5.95 -28.81
CA ILE A 291 -16.45 -5.29 -27.90
C ILE A 291 -15.25 -6.20 -27.69
N ARG A 292 -15.49 -7.48 -27.37
CA ARG A 292 -14.41 -8.46 -27.17
C ARG A 292 -13.50 -8.55 -28.39
N ASP A 293 -14.06 -8.61 -29.59
CA ASP A 293 -13.31 -8.70 -30.84
C ASP A 293 -12.50 -7.42 -31.08
N ALA A 294 -13.10 -6.23 -30.86
CA ALA A 294 -12.41 -4.94 -30.99
C ALA A 294 -11.24 -4.79 -30.00
N ILE A 295 -11.41 -5.26 -28.76
CA ILE A 295 -10.37 -5.26 -27.74
C ILE A 295 -9.25 -6.24 -28.13
N TRP A 296 -9.59 -7.47 -28.52
CA TRP A 296 -8.62 -8.50 -28.84
C TRP A 296 -7.81 -8.20 -30.11
N GLN A 297 -8.33 -7.42 -31.06
CA GLN A 297 -7.56 -7.04 -32.25
C GLN A 297 -6.33 -6.16 -31.89
N LYS A 298 -6.42 -5.33 -30.86
CA LYS A 298 -5.37 -4.40 -30.46
C LYS A 298 -4.27 -5.12 -29.65
N SER A 299 -3.01 -5.04 -30.10
CA SER A 299 -1.87 -5.70 -29.45
C SER A 299 -1.70 -5.27 -27.99
N PHE A 300 -1.89 -3.99 -27.71
CA PHE A 300 -1.82 -3.44 -26.35
C PHE A 300 -2.82 -4.10 -25.39
N PHE A 301 -4.09 -4.20 -25.77
CA PHE A 301 -5.08 -4.82 -24.88
C PHE A 301 -4.88 -6.32 -24.73
N ARG A 302 -4.45 -7.02 -25.78
CA ARG A 302 -4.01 -8.43 -25.65
C ARG A 302 -2.89 -8.56 -24.63
N PHE A 303 -1.89 -7.69 -24.70
CA PHE A 303 -0.81 -7.67 -23.71
C PHE A 303 -1.34 -7.45 -22.30
N CYS A 304 -2.19 -6.45 -22.09
CA CYS A 304 -2.79 -6.18 -20.78
C CYS A 304 -3.57 -7.37 -20.24
N ILE A 305 -4.43 -8.01 -21.05
CA ILE A 305 -5.26 -9.15 -20.65
C ILE A 305 -4.39 -10.34 -20.27
N ILE A 306 -3.49 -10.77 -21.15
CA ILE A 306 -2.72 -12.00 -20.89
C ILE A 306 -1.73 -11.77 -19.75
N THR A 307 -1.11 -10.59 -19.65
CA THR A 307 -0.21 -10.24 -18.55
C THR A 307 -0.95 -10.20 -17.21
N PHE A 308 -2.14 -9.59 -17.17
CA PHE A 308 -2.98 -9.57 -15.98
C PHE A 308 -3.36 -10.99 -15.55
N LEU A 309 -3.91 -11.81 -16.48
CA LEU A 309 -4.38 -13.16 -16.18
C LEU A 309 -3.26 -14.10 -15.72
N ALA A 310 -2.08 -14.01 -16.36
CA ALA A 310 -0.94 -14.81 -15.97
C ALA A 310 -0.43 -14.43 -14.57
N ASN A 311 -0.25 -13.15 -14.29
CA ASN A 311 0.26 -12.72 -12.98
C ASN A 311 -0.76 -12.91 -11.85
N VAL A 312 -2.05 -12.59 -12.08
CA VAL A 312 -3.09 -12.72 -11.06
C VAL A 312 -3.27 -14.18 -10.63
N SER A 313 -3.02 -15.15 -11.51
CA SER A 313 -3.16 -16.59 -11.20
C SER A 313 -2.33 -17.04 -9.98
N VAL A 314 -1.15 -16.46 -9.77
CA VAL A 314 -0.29 -16.74 -8.61
C VAL A 314 -0.99 -16.32 -7.32
N TYR A 315 -1.61 -15.15 -7.32
CA TYR A 315 -2.30 -14.57 -6.17
C TYR A 315 -3.68 -15.20 -5.93
N TRP A 316 -4.35 -15.58 -7.00
CA TRP A 316 -5.64 -16.26 -6.97
C TRP A 316 -5.54 -17.66 -6.37
N THR A 317 -4.38 -18.31 -6.51
CA THR A 317 -4.14 -19.66 -5.96
C THR A 317 -3.40 -19.67 -4.62
N SER A 318 -3.07 -18.50 -4.06
CA SER A 318 -2.31 -18.36 -2.81
C SER A 318 -3.21 -17.88 -1.67
N PRO A 319 -3.60 -18.75 -0.72
CA PRO A 319 -4.38 -18.37 0.46
C PRO A 319 -3.83 -17.15 1.21
N GLU A 320 -4.73 -16.40 1.86
CA GLU A 320 -4.44 -15.19 2.66
C GLU A 320 -3.86 -13.99 1.89
N VAL A 321 -3.74 -14.10 0.57
CA VAL A 321 -3.42 -12.95 -0.27
C VAL A 321 -4.62 -12.01 -0.34
N THR A 322 -4.35 -10.71 -0.30
CA THR A 322 -5.39 -9.67 -0.39
C THR A 322 -5.26 -8.86 -1.69
N PRO A 323 -6.32 -8.21 -2.19
CA PRO A 323 -6.26 -7.44 -3.44
C PRO A 323 -5.23 -6.30 -3.50
N ARG A 324 -4.62 -5.88 -2.36
CA ARG A 324 -3.51 -4.90 -2.37
C ARG A 324 -2.31 -5.36 -3.18
N TYR A 325 -2.08 -6.67 -3.26
CA TYR A 325 -0.96 -7.19 -4.06
C TYR A 325 -1.16 -6.92 -5.55
N LEU A 326 -2.40 -6.66 -6.01
CA LEU A 326 -2.72 -6.45 -7.42
C LEU A 326 -2.51 -5.00 -7.90
N HIS A 327 -2.07 -4.08 -7.04
CA HIS A 327 -1.83 -2.69 -7.44
C HIS A 327 -0.89 -2.57 -8.62
N SER A 328 0.13 -3.43 -8.73
CA SER A 328 1.10 -3.45 -9.84
C SER A 328 0.47 -3.88 -11.18
N LEU A 329 -0.67 -4.59 -11.14
CA LEU A 329 -1.41 -5.05 -12.32
C LEU A 329 -2.62 -4.17 -12.66
N ALA A 330 -3.06 -3.34 -11.71
CA ALA A 330 -4.25 -2.50 -11.84
C ALA A 330 -4.27 -1.63 -13.11
N PRO A 331 -3.16 -1.02 -13.59
CA PRO A 331 -3.19 -0.24 -14.83
C PRO A 331 -3.52 -1.09 -16.06
N PHE A 332 -3.04 -2.33 -16.13
CA PHE A 332 -3.38 -3.24 -17.23
C PHE A 332 -4.86 -3.61 -17.21
N PHE A 333 -5.37 -3.94 -16.01
CA PHE A 333 -6.79 -4.25 -15.83
C PHE A 333 -7.69 -3.06 -16.18
N PHE A 334 -7.42 -1.87 -15.63
CA PHE A 334 -8.21 -0.68 -15.88
C PHE A 334 -8.05 -0.14 -17.30
N ALA A 335 -6.91 -0.35 -17.97
CA ALA A 335 -6.76 -0.04 -19.38
C ALA A 335 -7.73 -0.87 -20.24
N VAL A 336 -7.87 -2.16 -19.95
CA VAL A 336 -8.83 -3.04 -20.66
C VAL A 336 -10.27 -2.65 -20.32
N SER A 337 -10.59 -2.44 -19.04
CA SER A 337 -11.93 -2.02 -18.61
C SER A 337 -12.35 -0.70 -19.29
N THR A 338 -11.47 0.30 -19.27
CA THR A 338 -11.69 1.59 -19.94
C THR A 338 -11.76 1.44 -21.46
N GLY A 339 -10.93 0.57 -22.04
CA GLY A 339 -10.99 0.25 -23.46
C GLY A 339 -12.34 -0.34 -23.86
N CYS A 340 -12.87 -1.27 -23.05
CA CYS A 340 -14.20 -1.86 -23.27
C CYS A 340 -15.28 -0.79 -23.24
N LEU A 341 -15.21 0.13 -22.27
CA LEU A 341 -16.10 1.27 -22.16
C LEU A 341 -16.05 2.14 -23.43
N MET A 342 -14.86 2.53 -23.89
CA MET A 342 -14.72 3.40 -25.07
C MET A 342 -15.21 2.72 -26.35
N GLU A 343 -14.87 1.44 -26.57
CA GLU A 343 -15.34 0.70 -27.75
C GLU A 343 -16.87 0.52 -27.71
N ALA A 344 -17.47 0.32 -26.54
CA ALA A 344 -18.92 0.24 -26.40
C ALA A 344 -19.63 1.51 -26.89
N TYR A 345 -19.07 2.69 -26.55
CA TYR A 345 -19.54 3.99 -27.02
C TYR A 345 -19.31 4.19 -28.52
N ARG A 346 -18.11 3.85 -29.00
CA ARG A 346 -17.75 3.97 -30.42
C ARG A 346 -18.64 3.10 -31.32
N LEU A 347 -18.94 1.88 -30.89
CA LEU A 347 -19.75 0.92 -31.62
C LEU A 347 -21.26 1.11 -31.38
N GLN A 348 -21.66 2.07 -30.55
CA GLN A 348 -23.06 2.35 -30.21
C GLN A 348 -23.84 1.09 -29.78
N VAL A 349 -23.21 0.24 -28.95
CA VAL A 349 -23.81 -1.04 -28.54
C VAL A 349 -25.13 -0.78 -27.78
N ARG A 350 -26.22 -1.39 -28.26
CA ARG A 350 -27.53 -1.29 -27.60
C ARG A 350 -27.50 -2.00 -26.24
N GLY A 351 -28.21 -1.47 -25.25
CA GLY A 351 -28.35 -2.11 -23.93
C GLY A 351 -27.31 -1.71 -22.86
N LEU A 352 -26.37 -0.80 -23.16
CA LEU A 352 -25.38 -0.29 -22.18
C LEU A 352 -25.99 0.53 -21.02
N GLY A 353 -27.30 0.78 -21.05
CA GLY A 353 -28.01 1.54 -20.00
C GLY A 353 -27.87 0.91 -18.61
N TRP A 354 -27.66 -0.41 -18.50
CA TRP A 354 -27.46 -1.07 -17.21
C TRP A 354 -26.22 -0.53 -16.48
N LEU A 355 -25.10 -0.34 -17.18
CA LEU A 355 -23.86 0.13 -16.57
C LEU A 355 -24.05 1.53 -16.00
N SER A 356 -24.74 2.39 -16.75
CA SER A 356 -25.06 3.74 -16.30
C SER A 356 -26.00 3.71 -15.09
N ARG A 357 -27.01 2.84 -15.07
CA ARG A 357 -27.92 2.68 -13.92
C ARG A 357 -27.21 2.16 -12.68
N VAL A 358 -26.31 1.20 -12.82
CA VAL A 358 -25.50 0.68 -11.70
C VAL A 358 -24.58 1.77 -11.16
N MET A 359 -23.88 2.50 -12.04
CA MET A 359 -23.07 3.66 -11.64
C MET A 359 -23.92 4.69 -10.88
N ILE A 360 -25.10 5.04 -11.39
CA ILE A 360 -26.01 5.96 -10.72
C ILE A 360 -26.41 5.43 -9.34
N GLY A 361 -26.77 4.15 -9.23
CA GLY A 361 -27.09 3.53 -7.94
C GLY A 361 -25.95 3.63 -6.94
N LEU A 362 -24.72 3.29 -7.35
CA LEU A 362 -23.53 3.43 -6.50
C LEU A 362 -23.25 4.89 -6.12
N GLY A 363 -23.42 5.82 -7.06
CA GLY A 363 -23.29 7.25 -6.82
C GLY A 363 -24.34 7.77 -5.83
N THR A 364 -25.59 7.32 -5.95
CA THR A 364 -26.66 7.65 -5.00
C THR A 364 -26.37 7.11 -3.62
N ILE A 365 -25.91 5.85 -3.50
CA ILE A 365 -25.50 5.27 -2.21
C ILE A 365 -24.41 6.12 -1.57
N LEU A 366 -23.41 6.55 -2.35
CA LEU A 366 -22.33 7.40 -1.87
C LEU A 366 -22.83 8.78 -1.41
N VAL A 367 -23.73 9.42 -2.18
CA VAL A 367 -24.37 10.69 -1.78
C VAL A 367 -25.13 10.53 -0.46
N VAL A 368 -25.96 9.48 -0.35
CA VAL A 368 -26.73 9.20 0.86
C VAL A 368 -25.81 8.93 2.05
N ALA A 369 -24.74 8.15 1.87
CA ALA A 369 -23.75 7.89 2.91
C ALA A 369 -23.09 9.18 3.43
N MET A 370 -22.77 10.13 2.54
CA MET A 370 -22.23 11.43 2.93
C MET A 370 -23.22 12.30 3.70
N VAL A 371 -24.50 12.28 3.30
CA VAL A 371 -25.56 13.03 4.01
C VAL A 371 -25.85 12.40 5.37
N ALA A 372 -25.76 11.07 5.46
CA ALA A 372 -26.05 10.31 6.68
C ALA A 372 -24.91 10.31 7.71
N VAL A 373 -23.74 10.89 7.41
CA VAL A 373 -22.59 10.97 8.34
C VAL A 373 -22.97 11.39 9.77
N PRO A 374 -23.77 12.46 10.00
CA PRO A 374 -24.12 12.90 11.35
C PRO A 374 -24.98 11.89 12.14
N LEU A 375 -25.57 10.91 11.47
CA LEU A 375 -26.40 9.89 12.11
C LEU A 375 -25.56 8.81 12.81
N PHE A 376 -24.27 8.70 12.47
CA PHE A 376 -23.36 7.73 13.06
C PHE A 376 -22.60 8.33 14.24
N GLU A 377 -22.20 7.48 15.20
CA GLU A 377 -21.41 7.89 16.37
C GLU A 377 -20.06 8.51 15.99
N GLN A 378 -19.36 7.88 15.04
CA GLN A 378 -18.11 8.44 14.49
C GLN A 378 -18.34 9.78 13.79
N GLY A 379 -19.53 9.96 13.23
CA GLY A 379 -19.99 11.27 12.79
C GLY A 379 -20.01 12.21 13.97
N ARG A 380 -20.92 12.01 14.94
CA ARG A 380 -21.19 12.94 16.05
C ARG A 380 -19.97 13.40 16.84
N ASN A 381 -18.90 12.59 16.89
CA ASN A 381 -17.64 12.91 17.57
C ASN A 381 -16.61 13.64 16.68
N ALA A 382 -16.95 13.98 15.43
CA ALA A 382 -16.10 14.74 14.51
C ALA A 382 -15.99 16.23 14.92
N PRO A 383 -14.89 16.93 14.55
CA PRO A 383 -14.66 18.34 14.88
C PRO A 383 -15.77 19.31 14.40
N GLU A 384 -15.72 20.56 14.87
CA GLU A 384 -16.69 21.62 14.55
C GLU A 384 -17.03 21.63 13.05
N GLY A 385 -18.29 21.29 12.73
CA GLY A 385 -18.77 21.35 11.35
C GLY A 385 -19.55 20.23 10.76
N ILE A 386 -19.84 19.23 11.57
CA ILE A 386 -20.64 18.10 11.16
C ILE A 386 -22.05 18.46 10.66
N LEU A 387 -22.62 19.59 11.09
CA LEU A 387 -23.99 19.95 10.72
C LEU A 387 -24.10 20.48 9.28
N TRP A 388 -23.08 21.18 8.77
CA TRP A 388 -23.09 21.78 7.43
C TRP A 388 -22.27 20.99 6.40
N ALA A 389 -21.27 20.21 6.83
CA ALA A 389 -20.46 19.38 5.94
C ALA A 389 -21.27 18.36 5.09
N PRO A 390 -22.31 17.67 5.61
CA PRO A 390 -23.16 16.77 4.82
C PRO A 390 -23.96 17.51 3.75
N LEU A 391 -24.40 18.74 4.01
CA LEU A 391 -25.09 19.58 3.02
C LEU A 391 -24.13 20.01 1.91
N LEU A 392 -22.90 20.41 2.27
CA LEU A 392 -21.87 20.79 1.31
C LEU A 392 -21.45 19.61 0.42
N TYR A 393 -21.01 18.49 1.03
CA TYR A 393 -20.54 17.33 0.28
C TYR A 393 -21.67 16.58 -0.42
N GLY A 394 -22.84 16.47 0.22
CA GLY A 394 -24.04 15.90 -0.39
C GLY A 394 -24.53 16.73 -1.57
N GLY A 395 -24.58 18.05 -1.45
CA GLY A 395 -24.94 18.97 -2.53
C GLY A 395 -23.95 18.91 -3.70
N ALA A 396 -22.64 19.00 -3.43
CA ALA A 396 -21.61 18.87 -4.46
C ALA A 396 -21.68 17.50 -5.17
N SER A 397 -21.86 16.42 -4.41
CA SER A 397 -22.01 15.06 -4.94
C SER A 397 -23.28 14.89 -5.77
N GLY A 398 -24.39 15.49 -5.35
CA GLY A 398 -25.65 15.52 -6.11
C GLY A 398 -25.50 16.23 -7.46
N ILE A 399 -24.80 17.37 -7.50
CA ILE A 399 -24.49 18.09 -8.74
C ILE A 399 -23.63 17.23 -9.68
N LEU A 400 -22.60 16.55 -9.15
CA LEU A 400 -21.74 15.68 -9.93
C LEU A 400 -22.49 14.45 -10.48
N LEU A 401 -23.35 13.83 -9.67
CA LEU A 401 -24.18 12.71 -10.08
C LEU A 401 -25.21 13.12 -11.14
N TYR A 402 -25.82 14.31 -11.00
CA TYR A 402 -26.67 14.89 -12.03
C TYR A 402 -25.90 15.14 -13.33
N GLY A 403 -24.67 15.66 -13.24
CA GLY A 403 -23.77 15.82 -14.37
C GLY A 403 -23.47 14.48 -15.07
N PHE A 404 -23.18 13.42 -14.31
CA PHE A 404 -23.01 12.07 -14.85
C PHE A 404 -24.27 11.58 -15.59
N PHE A 405 -25.45 11.81 -15.04
CA PHE A 405 -26.72 11.43 -15.65
C PHE A 405 -27.01 12.17 -16.96
N ARG A 406 -26.69 13.47 -17.03
CA ARG A 406 -26.98 14.33 -18.18
C ARG A 406 -26.05 14.13 -19.37
N GLN A 407 -24.83 13.67 -19.14
CA GLN A 407 -23.82 13.52 -20.19
C GLN A 407 -23.99 12.19 -20.94
N PRO A 408 -24.18 12.21 -22.27
CA PRO A 408 -24.41 10.99 -23.03
C PRO A 408 -23.11 10.19 -23.26
N GLY A 409 -21.98 10.87 -23.41
CA GLY A 409 -20.71 10.29 -23.83
C GLY A 409 -19.84 9.67 -22.72
N PRO A 410 -18.71 9.05 -23.09
CA PRO A 410 -17.76 8.47 -22.14
C PRO A 410 -17.12 9.50 -21.19
N GLU A 411 -17.20 10.79 -21.49
CA GLU A 411 -16.64 11.83 -20.62
C GLU A 411 -17.45 12.01 -19.33
N LYS A 412 -18.67 11.48 -19.26
CA LYS A 412 -19.45 11.46 -18.02
C LYS A 412 -18.71 10.79 -16.87
N TYR A 413 -17.82 9.83 -17.16
CA TYR A 413 -17.03 9.15 -16.14
C TYR A 413 -16.01 10.07 -15.44
N LEU A 414 -15.71 11.25 -16.00
CA LEU A 414 -14.97 12.30 -15.27
C LEU A 414 -15.79 12.83 -14.09
N TYR A 415 -17.10 13.00 -14.26
CA TYR A 415 -18.00 13.39 -13.16
C TYR A 415 -18.05 12.32 -12.08
N PHE A 416 -18.05 11.04 -12.48
CA PHE A 416 -18.03 9.94 -11.54
C PHE A 416 -16.71 9.88 -10.75
N ALA A 417 -15.57 10.08 -11.40
CA ALA A 417 -14.29 10.19 -10.71
C ALA A 417 -14.25 11.37 -9.73
N ALA A 418 -14.76 12.55 -10.14
CA ALA A 418 -14.87 13.71 -9.26
C ALA A 418 -15.79 13.42 -8.05
N LEU A 419 -16.91 12.70 -8.27
CA LEU A 419 -17.83 12.29 -7.21
C LEU A 419 -17.12 11.40 -6.16
N LEU A 420 -16.31 10.44 -6.62
CA LEU A 420 -15.51 9.59 -5.73
C LEU A 420 -14.49 10.42 -4.94
N LEU A 421 -13.82 11.39 -5.58
CA LEU A 421 -12.88 12.28 -4.90
C LEU A 421 -13.56 13.18 -3.86
N VAL A 422 -14.73 13.73 -4.14
CA VAL A 422 -15.53 14.47 -3.15
C VAL A 422 -15.88 13.57 -1.97
N GLY A 423 -16.26 12.32 -2.24
CA GLY A 423 -16.50 11.33 -1.19
C GLY A 423 -15.27 11.02 -0.35
N ARG A 424 -14.08 11.00 -0.95
CA ARG A 424 -12.83 10.84 -0.22
C ARG A 424 -12.48 12.08 0.59
N VAL A 425 -12.71 13.28 0.08
CA VAL A 425 -12.51 14.53 0.83
C VAL A 425 -13.43 14.55 2.05
N CYS A 426 -14.71 14.21 1.87
CA CYS A 426 -15.68 14.08 2.96
C CYS A 426 -15.21 13.07 4.02
N TYR A 427 -14.78 11.88 3.59
CA TYR A 427 -14.22 10.88 4.49
C TYR A 427 -12.97 11.38 5.23
N SER A 428 -12.05 12.04 4.52
CA SER A 428 -10.80 12.53 5.11
C SER A 428 -11.03 13.67 6.09
N HIS A 429 -12.04 14.50 5.84
CA HIS A 429 -12.39 15.60 6.72
C HIS A 429 -13.17 15.13 7.96
N LEU A 430 -14.15 14.23 7.81
CA LEU A 430 -15.10 13.89 8.88
C LEU A 430 -14.82 12.55 9.56
N MET A 431 -14.42 11.53 8.79
CA MET A 431 -14.31 10.14 9.28
C MET A 431 -12.90 9.76 9.70
N LEU A 432 -11.89 10.44 9.14
CA LEU A 432 -10.54 10.27 9.61
C LEU A 432 -10.47 10.78 11.07
N PRO A 433 -10.54 12.07 11.43
CA PRO A 433 -10.35 12.50 12.83
C PRO A 433 -11.09 11.67 13.90
N SER A 434 -12.34 11.26 13.64
CA SER A 434 -13.10 10.40 14.55
C SER A 434 -12.52 8.99 14.74
N ARG A 435 -11.94 8.38 13.70
CA ARG A 435 -11.17 7.13 13.79
C ARG A 435 -9.81 7.31 14.48
N ALA A 436 -9.33 8.54 14.68
CA ALA A 436 -8.07 8.76 15.40
C ALA A 436 -8.28 8.57 16.90
N TYR A 437 -9.45 8.92 17.43
CA TYR A 437 -9.81 8.72 18.84
C TYR A 437 -9.87 7.25 19.24
N ASP A 438 -10.38 6.38 18.36
CA ASP A 438 -10.35 4.94 18.60
C ASP A 438 -8.88 4.50 18.71
N ARG A 439 -8.46 4.06 19.90
CA ARG A 439 -7.11 3.55 20.22
C ARG A 439 -5.99 4.59 20.35
N GLN A 440 -6.29 5.89 20.32
CA GLN A 440 -5.33 6.97 20.56
C GLN A 440 -4.52 6.78 21.87
N HIS A 441 -5.16 6.25 22.92
CA HIS A 441 -4.51 5.98 24.20
C HIS A 441 -3.22 5.14 24.12
N PHE A 442 -3.07 4.24 23.13
CA PHE A 442 -1.84 3.44 22.99
C PHE A 442 -0.67 4.28 22.50
N LYS A 443 -0.95 5.27 21.65
CA LYS A 443 0.03 6.26 21.20
C LYS A 443 0.40 7.17 22.37
N ASP A 444 -0.59 7.71 23.07
CA ASP A 444 -0.36 8.64 24.18
C ASP A 444 0.39 7.96 25.34
N GLN A 445 0.02 6.73 25.70
CA GLN A 445 0.74 5.91 26.69
C GLN A 445 2.19 5.64 26.26
N ALA A 446 2.42 5.30 24.99
CA ALA A 446 3.77 5.04 24.48
C ALA A 446 4.65 6.31 24.47
N ILE A 447 4.08 7.47 24.14
CA ILE A 447 4.77 8.77 24.23
C ILE A 447 5.10 9.07 25.69
N ALA A 448 4.12 8.98 26.60
CA ALA A 448 4.32 9.20 28.03
C ALA A 448 5.41 8.28 28.62
N LEU A 449 5.42 7.01 28.20
CA LEU A 449 6.44 6.04 28.60
C LEU A 449 7.83 6.42 28.07
N GLY A 450 7.91 6.87 26.82
CA GLY A 450 9.14 7.38 26.21
C GLY A 450 9.71 8.57 26.97
N SER A 451 8.89 9.58 27.24
CA SER A 451 9.30 10.78 27.98
C SER A 451 9.67 10.46 29.44
N LEU A 452 8.91 9.58 30.12
CA LEU A 452 9.20 9.16 31.50
C LEU A 452 10.58 8.53 31.63
N THR A 453 10.93 7.67 30.68
CA THR A 453 12.14 6.84 30.78
C THR A 453 13.37 7.53 30.18
N GLN A 454 13.20 8.69 29.53
CA GLN A 454 14.23 9.38 28.78
C GLN A 454 15.50 9.63 29.60
N GLY A 455 16.67 9.43 29.00
CA GLY A 455 17.97 9.57 29.66
C GLY A 455 18.36 8.40 30.59
N SER A 456 17.46 7.44 30.84
CA SER A 456 17.75 6.19 31.57
C SER A 456 17.66 4.97 30.65
N PRO A 457 18.49 3.92 30.81
CA PRO A 457 18.40 2.72 29.96
C PRO A 457 17.02 2.05 30.05
N LEU A 458 16.45 1.66 28.90
CA LEU A 458 15.15 0.97 28.80
C LEU A 458 15.27 -0.25 27.88
N TYR A 459 14.74 -1.39 28.31
CA TYR A 459 14.78 -2.64 27.52
C TYR A 459 13.46 -3.43 27.57
N LEU A 460 13.22 -4.22 26.53
CA LEU A 460 12.22 -5.30 26.56
C LEU A 460 12.83 -6.54 27.22
N TYR A 461 12.33 -6.96 28.37
CA TYR A 461 12.96 -8.04 29.15
C TYR A 461 12.44 -9.43 28.74
N ASP A 462 13.34 -10.38 28.57
CA ASP A 462 13.07 -11.83 28.48
C ASP A 462 11.93 -12.21 27.52
N GLY A 463 12.12 -11.89 26.23
CA GLY A 463 11.14 -12.22 25.20
C GLY A 463 9.84 -11.42 25.27
N THR A 464 9.77 -10.37 26.09
CA THR A 464 8.64 -9.44 26.12
C THR A 464 8.46 -8.80 24.74
N TRP A 465 7.26 -8.93 24.18
CA TRP A 465 6.91 -8.37 22.89
C TRP A 465 5.96 -7.21 23.07
N LEU A 466 6.32 -6.06 22.50
CA LEU A 466 5.49 -4.88 22.41
C LEU A 466 5.16 -4.62 20.94
N GLN A 467 3.91 -4.21 20.70
CA GLN A 467 3.42 -3.86 19.36
C GLN A 467 4.30 -2.78 18.69
N ASP A 468 4.66 -3.01 17.43
CA ASP A 468 5.61 -2.18 16.64
C ASP A 468 5.28 -0.68 16.68
N GLY A 469 4.00 -0.30 16.77
CA GLY A 469 3.56 1.10 16.88
C GLY A 469 3.93 1.75 18.21
N SER A 470 3.72 1.08 19.33
CA SER A 470 4.14 1.58 20.65
C SER A 470 5.66 1.66 20.73
N THR A 471 6.36 0.65 20.23
CA THR A 471 7.83 0.66 20.11
C THR A 471 8.32 1.85 19.29
N PHE A 472 7.67 2.16 18.16
CA PHE A 472 8.01 3.32 17.33
C PHE A 472 7.89 4.62 18.12
N TYR A 473 6.77 4.85 18.82
CA TYR A 473 6.59 6.09 19.57
C TYR A 473 7.58 6.22 20.73
N ILE A 474 7.83 5.14 21.48
CA ILE A 474 8.83 5.13 22.56
C ILE A 474 10.22 5.43 22.00
N SER A 475 10.63 4.74 20.93
CA SER A 475 11.96 4.92 20.31
C SER A 475 12.12 6.32 19.72
N ARG A 476 11.05 6.87 19.12
CA ARG A 476 11.02 8.23 18.59
C ARG A 476 11.18 9.26 19.70
N GLU A 477 10.43 9.13 20.79
CA GLU A 477 10.49 10.08 21.91
C GLU A 477 11.87 10.07 22.56
N ARG A 478 12.45 8.88 22.72
CA ARG A 478 13.77 8.70 23.34
C ARG A 478 14.94 9.00 22.42
N GLN A 479 14.73 9.02 21.10
CA GLN A 479 15.80 9.01 20.08
C GLN A 479 16.78 7.83 20.25
N GLU A 480 16.27 6.68 20.73
CA GLU A 480 17.04 5.48 21.04
C GLU A 480 16.29 4.22 20.60
N ILE A 481 17.03 3.17 20.25
CA ILE A 481 16.43 1.89 19.85
C ILE A 481 16.00 1.12 21.11
N LEU A 482 14.71 0.76 21.19
CA LEU A 482 14.19 -0.11 22.25
C LEU A 482 14.60 -1.57 21.99
N ALA A 483 15.75 -1.97 22.53
CA ALA A 483 16.32 -3.30 22.35
C ALA A 483 15.82 -4.31 23.40
N PRO A 484 15.80 -5.62 23.09
CA PRO A 484 15.55 -6.66 24.07
C PRO A 484 16.77 -6.92 24.95
N THR A 485 16.55 -7.47 26.14
CA THR A 485 17.59 -7.97 27.05
C THR A 485 17.11 -9.20 27.81
N ASN A 486 18.02 -10.15 28.06
CA ASN A 486 17.80 -11.25 29.00
C ASN A 486 18.60 -11.04 30.31
N LYS A 487 19.32 -9.91 30.42
CA LYS A 487 20.12 -9.57 31.58
C LYS A 487 19.37 -8.54 32.42
N ILE A 488 19.34 -8.78 33.73
CA ILE A 488 18.91 -7.78 34.71
C ILE A 488 20.02 -6.72 34.79
N CYS A 489 19.79 -5.55 34.20
CA CYS A 489 20.67 -4.39 34.37
C CYS A 489 20.40 -3.72 35.72
N GLN A 490 21.42 -3.14 36.34
CA GLN A 490 21.24 -2.29 37.52
C GLN A 490 20.84 -0.88 37.07
N GLN A 491 19.91 -0.25 37.80
CA GLN A 491 19.46 1.13 37.54
C GLN A 491 18.95 1.33 36.09
N CYS A 492 18.07 0.45 35.64
CA CYS A 492 17.44 0.56 34.33
C CYS A 492 15.93 0.33 34.44
N TYR A 493 15.22 0.78 33.41
CA TYR A 493 13.83 0.43 33.20
C TYR A 493 13.71 -0.85 32.37
N LEU A 494 12.78 -1.72 32.75
CA LEU A 494 12.43 -2.91 31.98
C LEU A 494 10.93 -2.92 31.70
N ILE A 495 10.55 -3.30 30.48
CA ILE A 495 9.18 -3.66 30.15
C ILE A 495 9.07 -5.18 30.25
N VAL A 496 8.15 -5.66 31.09
CA VAL A 496 8.03 -7.07 31.48
C VAL A 496 6.58 -7.54 31.37
N TYR A 497 6.38 -8.84 31.14
CA TYR A 497 5.11 -9.51 31.42
C TYR A 497 4.82 -9.62 32.92
N ASP A 498 3.54 -9.75 33.27
CA ASP A 498 3.02 -9.95 34.63
C ASP A 498 3.71 -11.11 35.40
N HIS A 499 3.97 -12.24 34.74
CA HIS A 499 4.61 -13.38 35.40
C HIS A 499 6.02 -13.08 35.95
N HIS A 500 6.75 -12.14 35.35
CA HIS A 500 8.07 -11.74 35.86
C HIS A 500 7.97 -11.01 37.20
N LEU A 501 6.86 -10.31 37.50
CA LEU A 501 6.63 -9.68 38.80
C LEU A 501 6.43 -10.73 39.90
N VAL A 502 5.83 -11.88 39.55
CA VAL A 502 5.67 -13.01 40.46
C VAL A 502 7.02 -13.68 40.75
N GLU A 503 7.86 -13.82 39.73
CA GLU A 503 9.20 -14.41 39.87
C GLU A 503 10.22 -13.49 40.56
N LYS A 504 10.00 -12.18 40.51
CA LYS A 504 10.86 -11.14 41.10
C LYS A 504 10.04 -10.23 42.02
N PRO A 505 9.78 -10.64 43.28
CA PRO A 505 8.94 -9.87 44.21
C PRO A 505 9.46 -8.46 44.51
N ASP A 506 10.77 -8.23 44.36
CA ASP A 506 11.40 -6.92 44.55
C ASP A 506 11.12 -5.93 43.40
N TRP A 507 10.54 -6.40 42.29
CA TRP A 507 10.17 -5.54 41.17
C TRP A 507 8.76 -5.01 41.38
N HIS A 508 8.67 -3.68 41.46
CA HIS A 508 7.38 -3.00 41.55
C HIS A 508 7.03 -2.35 40.22
N SER A 509 5.79 -2.61 39.76
CA SER A 509 5.23 -1.96 38.57
C SER A 509 5.07 -0.47 38.84
N ILE A 510 5.79 0.36 38.08
CA ILE A 510 5.63 1.81 38.08
C ILE A 510 4.35 2.20 37.34
N THR A 511 4.11 1.55 36.20
CA THR A 511 2.90 1.76 35.41
C THR A 511 2.58 0.51 34.58
N THR A 512 1.30 0.36 34.28
CA THR A 512 0.76 -0.71 33.46
C THR A 512 0.65 -0.23 32.02
N ILE A 513 1.12 -1.05 31.08
CA ILE A 513 1.14 -0.79 29.65
C ILE A 513 0.07 -1.67 29.01
N GLU A 514 -0.89 -1.04 28.36
CA GLU A 514 -1.98 -1.73 27.69
C GLU A 514 -1.54 -2.12 26.28
N THR A 515 -1.91 -3.33 25.85
CA THR A 515 -1.60 -3.79 24.50
C THR A 515 -2.83 -4.29 23.78
N LEU A 516 -2.79 -4.21 22.45
CA LEU A 516 -3.96 -4.45 21.62
C LEU A 516 -4.26 -5.93 21.36
N PHE A 517 -3.24 -6.79 21.49
CA PHE A 517 -3.30 -8.20 21.11
C PHE A 517 -3.01 -9.15 22.25
N GLN A 518 -2.72 -8.65 23.45
CA GLN A 518 -2.48 -9.49 24.61
C GLN A 518 -3.57 -9.24 25.64
N ASP A 519 -4.19 -10.32 26.10
CA ASP A 519 -5.18 -10.28 27.18
C ASP A 519 -4.57 -9.91 28.54
N LYS A 520 -3.23 -9.87 28.62
CA LYS A 520 -2.48 -9.51 29.83
C LYS A 520 -1.71 -8.23 29.61
N PRO A 521 -1.76 -7.28 30.56
CA PRO A 521 -0.98 -6.06 30.47
C PRO A 521 0.52 -6.33 30.62
N LEU A 522 1.32 -5.40 30.09
CA LEU A 522 2.75 -5.32 30.35
C LEU A 522 3.00 -4.33 31.49
N HIS A 523 4.18 -4.39 32.09
CA HIS A 523 4.54 -3.53 33.22
C HIS A 523 5.89 -2.86 32.97
N LEU A 524 5.97 -1.57 33.30
CA LEU A 524 7.25 -0.89 33.43
C LEU A 524 7.76 -1.08 34.86
N VAL A 525 8.97 -1.59 35.00
CA VAL A 525 9.65 -1.74 36.30
C VAL A 525 10.98 -0.99 36.29
N TRP A 526 11.44 -0.59 37.48
CA TRP A 526 12.77 -0.02 37.71
C TRP A 526 13.59 -0.98 38.56
N THR A 527 14.83 -1.25 38.13
CA THR A 527 15.71 -2.25 38.78
C THR A 527 16.73 -1.63 39.75
N GLY A 528 16.69 -0.31 39.95
CA GLY A 528 17.57 0.36 40.90
C GLY A 528 17.05 0.27 42.33
N SER A 529 17.95 0.21 43.31
CA SER A 529 17.62 0.24 44.75
C SER A 529 17.11 1.61 45.23
N ASN A 530 17.33 2.65 44.44
CA ASN A 530 16.90 4.02 44.73
C ASN A 530 15.58 4.32 43.99
N THR A 531 14.86 5.35 44.43
CA THR A 531 13.68 5.83 43.69
C THR A 531 14.04 6.12 42.24
N PRO A 532 13.17 5.74 41.28
CA PRO A 532 13.42 5.99 39.87
C PRO A 532 13.66 7.50 39.63
N PRO A 533 14.58 7.86 38.73
CA PRO A 533 14.96 9.26 38.49
C PRO A 533 13.79 10.14 38.02
N HIS A 534 12.79 9.52 37.38
CA HIS A 534 11.54 10.17 37.00
C HIS A 534 10.36 9.31 37.48
N GLN A 535 9.39 9.95 38.12
CA GLN A 535 8.10 9.35 38.49
C GLN A 535 6.98 10.04 37.69
N LEU A 536 6.03 9.25 37.20
CA LEU A 536 4.77 9.78 36.71
C LEU A 536 4.01 10.35 37.91
N GLY A 537 3.74 11.66 37.91
CA GLY A 537 2.57 12.15 38.62
C GLY A 537 1.34 11.47 38.02
N GLU A 538 0.36 11.11 38.86
CA GLU A 538 -0.87 10.41 38.46
C GLU A 538 -1.40 10.93 37.11
N ILE A 539 -1.29 10.09 36.08
CA ILE A 539 -1.89 10.36 34.77
C ILE A 539 -3.40 10.26 34.98
N ARG A 540 -4.12 11.38 34.86
CA ARG A 540 -5.59 11.42 34.80
C ARG A 540 -6.09 11.29 33.37
#